data_AF-A0AAW7JYX0-F1
#
_entry.id   AF-A0AAW7JYX0-F1
#
_cell.length_a   1.000
_cell.length_b   1.000
_cell.length_c   1.000
_cell.angle_alpha   90.00
_cell.angle_beta   90.00
_cell.angle_gamma   90.00
#
_symmetry.space_group_name_H-M   'P 1'
#
loop_
_entity.id
_entity.type
_entity.pdbx_description
1 polymer ?
#
loop_
_entity_poly.entity_id
_entity_poly.type
_entity_poly.pdbx_seq_one_letter_code
_entity_poly.pdbx_strand_id
1 'polypeptide(L)'
;MKKIRLMALLTCLIFVGYKTNAAIVLDRTRVIYTADVGFVNLSIRNENKTLPYLAQSWIENVAPQSVSAPLAVSPEIQRVNSGEKNIVRIYATPNAKTLPQDRESLFYYTLREIPPRSDIPDAIQVALQTKIKLFYRPLSIVPQPDEIWQQRVILHKTSQGYRLENPTPYYLTVIGLAARSGAAAKEDFPAVMVAPLSSSELVSENHPSPVITYINDYGAHPELSFSCHGTICRVIASGL
;
A
#
# COMPACT_ATOMS: atom_id res chain seq x y z
N MET A 1 39.68 -5.99 -35.67
CA MET A 1 39.46 -5.34 -34.34
C MET A 1 38.55 -4.11 -34.37
N LYS A 2 38.58 -3.24 -35.40
CA LYS A 2 37.65 -2.09 -35.51
C LYS A 2 36.16 -2.47 -35.68
N LYS A 3 35.85 -3.55 -36.41
CA LYS A 3 34.47 -4.03 -36.62
C LYS A 3 33.81 -4.61 -35.35
N ILE A 4 34.60 -5.20 -34.46
CA ILE A 4 34.11 -5.77 -33.18
C ILE A 4 33.78 -4.64 -32.17
N ARG A 5 34.55 -3.55 -32.17
CA ARG A 5 34.25 -2.35 -31.36
C ARG A 5 33.00 -1.59 -31.85
N LEU A 6 32.71 -1.63 -33.15
CA LEU A 6 31.50 -1.02 -33.72
C LEU A 6 30.24 -1.83 -33.39
N MET A 7 30.37 -3.16 -33.30
CA MET A 7 29.24 -4.05 -32.97
C MET A 7 28.86 -3.98 -31.47
N ALA A 8 29.84 -3.76 -30.58
CA ALA A 8 29.60 -3.55 -29.14
C ALA A 8 28.97 -2.18 -28.82
N LEU A 9 29.16 -1.16 -29.68
CA LEU A 9 28.54 0.15 -29.50
C LEU A 9 27.06 0.15 -29.96
N LEU A 10 26.68 -0.73 -30.89
CA LEU A 10 25.31 -0.84 -31.40
C LEU A 10 24.38 -1.65 -30.48
N THR A 11 24.92 -2.53 -29.63
CA THR A 11 24.13 -3.34 -28.68
C THR A 11 23.75 -2.57 -27.41
N CYS A 12 24.36 -1.41 -27.15
CA CYS A 12 24.10 -0.60 -25.95
C CYS A 12 22.86 0.32 -26.08
N LEU A 13 22.20 0.38 -27.24
CA LEU A 13 21.17 1.38 -27.52
C LEU A 13 19.70 0.92 -27.39
N ILE A 14 19.43 -0.31 -26.92
CA ILE A 14 18.06 -0.89 -26.99
C ILE A 14 17.34 -0.98 -25.63
N PHE A 15 17.97 -0.60 -24.51
CA PHE A 15 17.24 -0.48 -23.23
C PHE A 15 16.55 0.90 -23.09
N VAL A 16 15.66 1.23 -24.02
CA VAL A 16 14.63 2.25 -23.76
C VAL A 16 13.53 1.54 -22.97
N GLY A 17 13.58 1.65 -21.64
CA GLY A 17 12.50 1.17 -20.78
C GLY A 17 11.18 1.83 -21.20
N TYR A 18 10.20 1.02 -21.58
CA TYR A 18 8.85 1.50 -21.83
C TYR A 18 8.30 2.05 -20.51
N LYS A 19 8.19 3.38 -20.39
CA LYS A 19 7.40 3.99 -19.33
C LYS A 19 5.94 3.71 -19.65
N THR A 20 5.34 2.75 -18.95
CA THR A 20 3.90 2.61 -18.90
C THR A 20 3.36 3.79 -18.10
N ASN A 21 2.81 4.79 -18.78
CA ASN A 21 2.20 5.94 -18.10
C ASN A 21 0.72 5.61 -17.89
N ALA A 22 0.31 5.43 -16.63
CA ALA A 22 -1.10 5.45 -16.30
C ALA A 22 -1.68 6.81 -16.67
N ALA A 23 -2.86 6.84 -17.29
CA ALA A 23 -3.50 8.11 -17.59
C ALA A 23 -4.03 8.71 -16.29
N ILE A 24 -4.80 7.96 -15.50
CA ILE A 24 -5.28 8.43 -14.19
C ILE A 24 -4.36 7.94 -13.07
N VAL A 25 -3.74 8.88 -12.36
CA VAL A 25 -2.83 8.62 -11.22
C VAL A 25 -3.46 9.12 -9.92
N LEU A 26 -3.28 8.34 -8.85
CA LEU A 26 -3.71 8.66 -7.49
C LEU A 26 -2.57 9.26 -6.67
N ASP A 27 -2.89 10.14 -5.70
CA ASP A 27 -1.90 10.86 -4.89
C ASP A 27 -1.22 10.04 -3.78
N ARG A 28 -1.70 8.83 -3.50
CA ARG A 28 -1.20 7.97 -2.40
C ARG A 28 -1.43 6.48 -2.66
N THR A 29 -0.70 5.64 -1.93
CA THR A 29 -0.73 4.17 -2.06
C THR A 29 -1.59 3.47 -1.01
N ARG A 30 -2.13 4.22 -0.04
CA ARG A 30 -3.07 3.77 0.99
C ARG A 30 -3.85 4.96 1.57
N VAL A 31 -5.01 4.68 2.15
CA VAL A 31 -5.87 5.69 2.77
C VAL A 31 -6.14 5.32 4.21
N ILE A 32 -6.01 6.30 5.13
CA ILE A 32 -6.51 6.20 6.49
C ILE A 32 -7.76 7.09 6.57
N TYR A 33 -8.91 6.50 6.89
CA TYR A 33 -10.15 7.23 7.21
C TYR A 33 -10.35 7.23 8.72
N THR A 34 -10.10 8.37 9.36
CA THR A 34 -10.36 8.54 10.79
C THR A 34 -11.84 8.91 11.02
N ALA A 35 -12.46 8.32 12.03
CA ALA A 35 -13.91 8.43 12.23
C ALA A 35 -14.46 9.85 12.49
N ASP A 36 -13.61 10.84 12.80
CA ASP A 36 -13.99 12.23 13.12
C ASP A 36 -13.89 13.21 11.94
N VAL A 37 -13.25 12.83 10.82
CA VAL A 37 -12.92 13.78 9.74
C VAL A 37 -14.08 14.11 8.79
N GLY A 38 -15.21 13.41 8.88
CA GLY A 38 -16.35 13.53 7.95
C GLY A 38 -16.05 12.95 6.56
N PHE A 39 -15.03 13.45 5.87
CA PHE A 39 -14.55 12.92 4.59
C PHE A 39 -13.02 13.01 4.44
N VAL A 40 -12.46 12.11 3.64
CA VAL A 40 -11.07 12.16 3.17
C VAL A 40 -11.06 12.50 1.69
N ASN A 41 -10.27 13.51 1.31
CA ASN A 41 -10.04 13.86 -0.08
C ASN A 41 -8.87 13.06 -0.66
N LEU A 42 -9.13 12.38 -1.77
CA LEU A 42 -8.13 11.77 -2.63
C LEU A 42 -7.99 12.59 -3.90
N SER A 43 -6.77 12.97 -4.24
CA SER A 43 -6.51 13.64 -5.51
C SER A 43 -6.24 12.62 -6.61
N ILE A 44 -6.91 12.79 -7.74
CA ILE A 44 -6.60 12.07 -8.99
C ILE A 44 -6.12 13.05 -10.05
N ARG A 45 -5.17 12.65 -10.89
CA ARG A 45 -4.65 13.48 -11.99
C ARG A 45 -4.62 12.69 -13.28
N ASN A 46 -5.06 13.32 -14.37
CA ASN A 46 -4.85 12.78 -15.71
C ASN A 46 -3.47 13.19 -16.24
N GLU A 47 -2.53 12.26 -16.29
CA GLU A 47 -1.21 12.44 -16.87
C GLU A 47 -1.17 12.39 -18.39
N ASN A 48 -2.23 11.86 -19.02
CA ASN A 48 -2.34 11.91 -20.47
C ASN A 48 -2.40 13.39 -20.92
N LYS A 49 -1.51 13.77 -21.83
CA LYS A 49 -1.32 15.16 -22.27
C LYS A 49 -2.27 15.58 -23.38
N THR A 50 -3.06 14.66 -23.94
CA THR A 50 -3.91 14.94 -25.11
C THR A 50 -5.34 14.49 -24.92
N LEU A 51 -5.56 13.37 -24.22
CA LEU A 51 -6.86 12.70 -24.16
C LEU A 51 -7.53 12.84 -22.78
N PRO A 52 -8.85 13.09 -22.75
CA PRO A 52 -9.64 13.01 -21.54
C PRO A 52 -9.90 11.54 -21.17
N TYR A 53 -10.04 11.26 -19.87
CA TYR A 53 -10.36 9.92 -19.36
C TYR A 53 -11.55 10.01 -18.41
N LEU A 54 -12.30 8.92 -18.26
CA LEU A 54 -13.18 8.77 -17.10
C LEU A 54 -12.41 8.05 -15.99
N ALA A 55 -12.64 8.48 -14.76
CA ALA A 55 -12.16 7.86 -13.55
C ALA A 55 -13.36 7.27 -12.80
N GLN A 56 -13.41 5.94 -12.71
CA GLN A 56 -14.42 5.22 -11.95
C GLN A 56 -13.84 4.80 -10.60
N SER A 57 -14.53 5.11 -9.50
CA SER A 57 -14.08 4.91 -8.13
C SER A 57 -15.11 4.11 -7.33
N TRP A 58 -14.67 3.10 -6.58
CA TRP A 58 -15.53 2.33 -5.67
C TRP A 58 -14.73 1.80 -4.48
N ILE A 59 -15.45 1.31 -3.46
CA ILE A 59 -14.86 0.69 -2.26
C ILE A 59 -15.26 -0.78 -2.23
N GLU A 60 -14.29 -1.65 -1.98
CA GLU A 60 -14.47 -3.09 -1.84
C GLU A 60 -14.27 -3.52 -0.37
N ASN A 61 -15.13 -4.42 0.10
CA ASN A 61 -14.96 -5.07 1.39
C ASN A 61 -14.08 -6.33 1.25
N VAL A 62 -13.30 -6.65 2.28
CA VAL A 62 -12.47 -7.87 2.35
C VAL A 62 -13.36 -9.11 2.49
N ALA A 63 -14.50 -8.99 3.16
CA ALA A 63 -15.49 -10.06 3.30
C ALA A 63 -16.74 -9.80 2.43
N PRO A 64 -17.29 -10.83 1.75
CA PRO A 64 -18.56 -10.68 1.07
C PRO A 64 -19.70 -10.51 2.08
N GLN A 65 -20.58 -9.54 1.81
CA GLN A 65 -21.87 -9.22 2.44
C GLN A 65 -21.90 -8.17 3.56
N SER A 66 -22.45 -7.01 3.19
CA SER A 66 -23.62 -6.41 3.85
C SER A 66 -24.40 -5.63 2.78
N VAL A 67 -25.72 -5.49 2.92
CA VAL A 67 -26.58 -4.77 1.96
C VAL A 67 -26.26 -3.27 1.90
N SER A 68 -25.47 -2.76 2.86
CA SER A 68 -25.15 -1.34 2.99
C SER A 68 -23.70 -1.13 3.42
N ALA A 69 -22.91 -0.49 2.57
CA ALA A 69 -21.48 -0.27 2.81
C ALA A 69 -21.23 0.75 3.95
N PRO A 70 -20.27 0.51 4.86
CA PRO A 70 -19.93 1.43 5.96
C PRO A 70 -19.16 2.67 5.48
N LEU A 71 -18.49 2.57 4.33
CA LEU A 71 -17.79 3.66 3.67
C LEU A 71 -18.33 3.79 2.24
N ALA A 72 -18.38 5.02 1.75
CA ALA A 72 -18.81 5.35 0.39
C ALA A 72 -17.85 6.35 -0.25
N VAL A 73 -17.95 6.47 -1.57
CA VAL A 73 -17.09 7.34 -2.37
C VAL A 73 -17.93 8.25 -3.27
N SER A 74 -17.47 9.48 -3.50
CA SER A 74 -18.13 10.40 -4.44
C SER A 74 -17.14 11.38 -5.09
N PRO A 75 -17.24 11.62 -6.41
CA PRO A 75 -18.14 10.95 -7.35
C PRO A 75 -17.65 9.52 -7.69
N GLU A 76 -18.57 8.61 -7.97
CA GLU A 76 -18.23 7.24 -8.42
C GLU A 76 -17.70 7.19 -9.84
N ILE A 77 -18.09 8.15 -10.69
CA ILE A 77 -17.53 8.32 -12.02
C ILE A 77 -17.39 9.81 -12.33
N GLN A 78 -16.25 10.19 -12.88
CA GLN A 78 -16.00 11.57 -13.30
C GLN A 78 -15.10 11.63 -14.52
N ARG A 79 -15.33 12.62 -15.38
CA ARG A 79 -14.41 12.96 -16.47
C ARG A 79 -13.26 13.80 -15.92
N VAL A 80 -12.04 13.44 -16.31
CA VAL A 80 -10.82 14.17 -15.99
C VAL A 80 -10.15 14.54 -17.31
N ASN A 81 -10.13 15.83 -17.65
CA ASN A 81 -9.53 16.30 -18.89
C ASN A 81 -8.01 16.13 -18.86
N SER A 82 -7.37 16.27 -20.02
CA SER A 82 -5.92 16.19 -20.15
C SER A 82 -5.21 17.13 -19.16
N GLY A 83 -4.27 16.60 -18.38
CA GLY A 83 -3.52 17.36 -17.38
C GLY A 83 -4.32 17.79 -16.13
N GLU A 84 -5.62 17.53 -16.09
CA GLU A 84 -6.50 18.01 -15.03
C GLU A 84 -6.30 17.21 -13.73
N LYS A 85 -6.50 17.89 -12.60
CA LYS A 85 -6.47 17.31 -11.26
C LYS A 85 -7.87 17.43 -10.64
N ASN A 86 -8.47 16.30 -10.29
CA ASN A 86 -9.78 16.23 -9.66
C ASN A 86 -9.69 15.61 -8.26
N ILE A 87 -10.80 15.70 -7.51
CA ILE A 87 -10.93 15.15 -6.17
C ILE A 87 -11.97 14.03 -6.16
N VAL A 88 -11.67 12.96 -5.44
CA VAL A 88 -12.58 11.91 -5.01
C VAL A 88 -12.70 11.99 -3.50
N ARG A 89 -13.92 11.97 -2.96
CA ARG A 89 -14.17 12.01 -1.52
C ARG A 89 -14.58 10.64 -1.01
N ILE A 90 -13.93 10.17 0.04
CA ILE A 90 -14.37 9.00 0.82
C ILE A 90 -15.04 9.51 2.09
N TYR A 91 -16.22 8.98 2.41
CA TYR A 91 -16.98 9.37 3.60
C TYR A 91 -17.63 8.16 4.27
N ALA A 92 -17.84 8.24 5.57
CA ALA A 92 -18.55 7.23 6.33
C ALA A 92 -20.06 7.34 6.11
N THR A 93 -20.72 6.18 6.00
CA THR A 93 -22.18 6.09 6.08
C THR A 93 -22.58 5.88 7.54
N PRO A 94 -23.87 5.97 7.89
CA PRO A 94 -24.35 5.64 9.24
C PRO A 94 -23.92 4.24 9.73
N ASN A 95 -23.65 3.31 8.82
CA ASN A 95 -23.22 1.95 9.14
C ASN A 95 -21.74 1.85 9.54
N ALA A 96 -20.93 2.90 9.40
CA ALA A 96 -19.57 2.89 9.94
C ALA A 96 -19.52 2.62 11.45
N LYS A 97 -20.59 2.95 12.18
CA LYS A 97 -20.75 2.67 13.61
C LYS A 97 -20.82 1.18 13.95
N THR A 98 -21.15 0.31 12.97
CA THR A 98 -21.20 -1.14 13.18
C THR A 98 -19.83 -1.79 13.06
N LEU A 99 -18.81 -1.06 12.61
CA LEU A 99 -17.43 -1.55 12.58
C LEU A 99 -16.87 -1.68 14.00
N PRO A 100 -15.89 -2.56 14.22
CA PRO A 100 -15.11 -2.58 15.45
C PRO A 100 -14.59 -1.17 15.78
N GLN A 101 -14.82 -0.74 17.03
CA GLN A 101 -14.37 0.56 17.52
C GLN A 101 -13.13 0.44 18.42
N ASP A 102 -12.49 -0.74 18.47
CA ASP A 102 -11.28 -1.01 19.27
C ASP A 102 -10.05 -1.32 18.39
N ARG A 103 -10.25 -1.41 17.06
CA ARG A 103 -9.24 -1.78 16.07
C ARG A 103 -9.58 -1.26 14.68
N GLU A 104 -8.60 -1.18 13.81
CA GLU A 104 -8.82 -0.84 12.42
C GLU A 104 -9.68 -1.88 11.69
N SER A 105 -10.45 -1.40 10.71
CA SER A 105 -11.14 -2.25 9.73
C SER A 105 -10.55 -2.02 8.34
N LEU A 106 -10.30 -3.09 7.60
CA LEU A 106 -9.71 -3.04 6.27
C LEU A 106 -10.77 -3.06 5.18
N PHE A 107 -10.59 -2.15 4.22
CA PHE A 107 -11.28 -2.07 2.94
C PHE A 107 -10.25 -1.86 1.83
N TYR A 108 -10.72 -1.87 0.58
CA TYR A 108 -9.92 -1.42 -0.55
C TYR A 108 -10.64 -0.30 -1.28
N TYR A 109 -9.89 0.75 -1.62
CA TYR A 109 -10.34 1.74 -2.60
C TYR A 109 -9.80 1.35 -3.96
N THR A 110 -10.69 1.30 -4.95
CA THR A 110 -10.34 0.96 -6.32
C THR A 110 -10.66 2.12 -7.25
N LEU A 111 -9.70 2.46 -8.10
CA LEU A 111 -9.77 3.49 -9.12
C LEU A 111 -9.47 2.86 -10.48
N ARG A 112 -10.43 2.89 -11.39
CA ARG A 112 -10.29 2.41 -12.76
C ARG A 112 -10.36 3.57 -13.73
N GLU A 113 -9.39 3.66 -14.62
CA GLU A 113 -9.47 4.57 -15.76
C GLU A 113 -10.28 3.94 -16.89
N ILE A 114 -11.04 4.76 -17.62
CA ILE A 114 -11.73 4.36 -18.83
C ILE A 114 -11.23 5.26 -19.95
N PRO A 115 -10.43 4.73 -20.89
CA PRO A 115 -9.92 5.50 -22.01
C PRO A 115 -11.07 5.95 -22.93
N PRO A 116 -10.88 7.04 -23.69
CA PRO A 116 -11.81 7.36 -24.77
C PRO A 116 -11.77 6.25 -25.82
N ARG A 117 -12.88 6.07 -26.55
CA ARG A 117 -12.97 5.08 -27.62
C ARG A 117 -11.87 5.33 -28.67
N SER A 118 -11.21 4.25 -29.10
CA SER A 118 -10.24 4.32 -30.20
C SER A 118 -10.95 4.41 -31.54
N ASP A 119 -10.49 5.30 -32.41
CA ASP A 119 -10.91 5.37 -33.81
C ASP A 119 -10.09 4.43 -34.71
N ILE A 120 -9.05 3.79 -34.17
CA ILE A 120 -8.22 2.82 -34.89
C ILE A 120 -8.96 1.47 -34.93
N PRO A 121 -9.25 0.92 -36.13
CA PRO A 121 -9.83 -0.41 -36.27
C PRO A 121 -8.94 -1.47 -35.62
N ASP A 122 -9.56 -2.48 -35.02
CA ASP A 122 -8.89 -3.64 -34.39
C ASP A 122 -7.83 -3.29 -33.33
N ALA A 123 -7.93 -2.10 -32.72
CA ALA A 123 -7.03 -1.68 -31.66
C ALA A 123 -7.35 -2.34 -30.31
N ILE A 124 -6.31 -2.81 -29.63
CA ILE A 124 -6.39 -3.23 -28.22
C ILE A 124 -6.28 -1.98 -27.34
N GLN A 125 -7.29 -1.73 -26.52
CA GLN A 125 -7.25 -0.69 -25.49
C GLN A 125 -6.97 -1.30 -24.12
N VAL A 126 -5.99 -0.74 -23.42
CA VAL A 126 -5.65 -1.11 -22.05
C VAL A 126 -6.26 -0.05 -21.12
N ALA A 127 -6.92 -0.52 -20.06
CA ALA A 127 -7.46 0.32 -18.99
C ALA A 127 -6.82 -0.12 -17.68
N LEU A 128 -6.11 0.79 -17.01
CA LEU A 128 -5.50 0.48 -15.72
C LEU A 128 -6.49 0.60 -14.57
N GLN A 129 -6.32 -0.30 -13.60
CA GLN A 129 -7.05 -0.30 -12.35
C GLN A 129 -6.06 -0.29 -11.19
N THR A 130 -6.13 0.75 -10.37
CA THR A 130 -5.35 0.90 -9.16
C THR A 130 -6.20 0.50 -7.96
N LYS A 131 -5.72 -0.44 -7.16
CA LYS A 131 -6.38 -0.90 -5.93
C LYS A 131 -5.44 -0.66 -4.74
N ILE A 132 -5.89 0.15 -3.79
CA ILE A 132 -5.11 0.49 -2.59
C ILE A 132 -5.87 0.15 -1.31
N LYS A 133 -5.13 -0.07 -0.23
CA LYS A 133 -5.71 -0.36 1.08
C LYS A 133 -6.36 0.89 1.66
N LEU A 134 -7.57 0.75 2.19
CA LEU A 134 -8.33 1.77 2.89
C LEU A 134 -8.58 1.27 4.32
N PHE A 135 -8.00 1.95 5.30
CA PHE A 135 -8.12 1.59 6.71
C PHE A 135 -9.12 2.54 7.37
N TYR A 136 -10.21 1.99 7.88
CA TYR A 136 -11.07 2.72 8.81
C TYR A 136 -10.43 2.68 10.20
N ARG A 137 -10.12 3.85 10.76
CA ARG A 137 -9.52 4.03 12.08
C ARG A 137 -10.52 4.68 13.03
N PRO A 138 -11.07 3.93 14.00
CA PRO A 138 -11.92 4.48 15.05
C PRO A 138 -11.23 5.60 15.84
N LEU A 139 -12.03 6.54 16.36
CA LEU A 139 -11.53 7.68 17.14
C LEU A 139 -10.79 7.26 18.42
N SER A 140 -11.22 6.16 19.04
CA SER A 140 -10.65 5.56 20.25
C SER A 140 -9.20 5.07 20.10
N ILE A 141 -8.74 4.86 18.87
CA ILE A 141 -7.40 4.34 18.57
C ILE A 141 -6.62 5.30 17.68
N VAL A 142 -6.95 6.59 17.68
CA VAL A 142 -6.09 7.57 17.00
C VAL A 142 -4.76 7.62 17.75
N PRO A 143 -3.63 7.36 17.07
CA PRO A 143 -2.32 7.39 17.71
C PRO A 143 -2.03 8.80 18.23
N GLN A 144 -1.29 8.88 19.33
CA GLN A 144 -0.79 10.18 19.81
C GLN A 144 0.17 10.78 18.77
N PRO A 145 0.34 12.11 18.75
CA PRO A 145 1.40 12.73 17.97
C PRO A 145 2.75 12.02 18.23
N ASP A 146 3.48 11.74 17.16
CA ASP A 146 4.79 11.07 17.17
C ASP A 146 4.80 9.59 17.65
N GLU A 147 3.63 8.99 17.92
CA GLU A 147 3.56 7.59 18.33
C GLU A 147 3.89 6.63 17.16
N ILE A 148 5.00 5.90 17.29
CA ILE A 148 5.40 4.85 16.35
C ILE A 148 4.91 3.49 16.86
N TRP A 149 3.60 3.23 16.71
CA TRP A 149 2.96 2.01 17.21
C TRP A 149 3.60 0.72 16.65
N GLN A 150 4.25 0.77 15.49
CA GLN A 150 4.94 -0.38 14.89
C GLN A 150 6.10 -0.89 15.76
N GLN A 151 6.66 -0.08 16.65
CA GLN A 151 7.70 -0.51 17.58
C GLN A 151 7.20 -1.54 18.62
N ARG A 152 5.88 -1.68 18.77
CA ARG A 152 5.27 -2.59 19.75
C ARG A 152 5.20 -4.05 19.29
N VAL A 153 5.59 -4.36 18.05
CA VAL A 153 5.54 -5.72 17.53
C VAL A 153 6.67 -6.60 18.07
N ILE A 154 6.42 -7.90 18.10
CA ILE A 154 7.34 -8.89 18.66
C ILE A 154 7.58 -10.00 17.62
N LEU A 155 8.83 -10.38 17.40
CA LEU A 155 9.16 -11.56 16.61
C LEU A 155 9.42 -12.74 17.54
N HIS A 156 8.82 -13.88 17.23
CA HIS A 156 9.11 -15.15 17.88
C HIS A 156 9.80 -16.06 16.86
N LYS A 157 11.02 -16.54 17.16
CA LYS A 157 11.72 -17.49 16.29
C LYS A 157 10.92 -18.78 16.17
N THR A 158 10.73 -19.24 14.93
CA THR A 158 10.11 -20.51 14.58
C THR A 158 11.09 -21.33 13.74
N SER A 159 10.73 -22.58 13.43
CA SER A 159 11.53 -23.43 12.54
C SER A 159 11.57 -22.93 11.09
N GLN A 160 10.63 -22.07 10.69
CA GLN A 160 10.47 -21.55 9.32
C GLN A 160 10.89 -20.08 9.19
N GLY A 161 11.35 -19.45 10.28
CA GLY A 161 11.69 -18.04 10.35
C GLY A 161 11.14 -17.42 11.61
N TYR A 162 10.16 -16.52 11.46
CA TYR A 162 9.58 -15.80 12.59
C TYR A 162 8.07 -15.78 12.57
N ARG A 163 7.43 -15.94 13.72
CA ARG A 163 6.06 -15.52 13.95
C ARG A 163 6.05 -14.07 14.41
N LEU A 164 5.54 -13.17 13.57
CA LEU A 164 5.36 -11.76 13.90
C LEU A 164 4.04 -11.57 14.64
N GLU A 165 4.12 -11.17 15.90
CA GLU A 165 3.00 -10.78 16.74
C GLU A 165 2.76 -9.28 16.62
N ASN A 166 1.52 -8.92 16.25
CA ASN A 166 1.04 -7.56 16.22
C ASN A 166 0.03 -7.33 17.36
N PRO A 167 0.47 -6.84 18.52
CA PRO A 167 -0.42 -6.53 19.65
C PRO A 167 -1.13 -5.18 19.49
N THR A 168 -0.97 -4.49 18.36
CA THR A 168 -1.53 -3.15 18.14
C THR A 168 -2.93 -3.22 17.53
N PRO A 169 -3.74 -2.16 17.67
CA PRO A 169 -5.05 -2.09 17.03
C PRO A 169 -4.99 -1.76 15.53
N TYR A 170 -3.79 -1.75 14.91
CA TYR A 170 -3.58 -1.33 13.52
C TYR A 170 -3.13 -2.49 12.63
N TYR A 171 -3.40 -2.41 11.32
CA TYR A 171 -2.83 -3.34 10.34
C TYR A 171 -1.37 -2.98 10.04
N LEU A 172 -0.47 -3.95 10.19
CA LEU A 172 0.94 -3.80 9.82
C LEU A 172 1.23 -4.48 8.48
N THR A 173 1.81 -3.78 7.52
CA THR A 173 2.30 -4.39 6.27
C THR A 173 3.82 -4.47 6.29
N VAL A 174 4.36 -5.69 6.34
CA VAL A 174 5.79 -5.96 6.26
C VAL A 174 6.15 -6.36 4.83
N ILE A 175 7.18 -5.75 4.28
CA ILE A 175 7.61 -5.91 2.88
C ILE A 175 9.05 -6.39 2.75
N GLY A 176 9.80 -6.47 3.84
CA GLY A 176 11.17 -6.93 3.81
C GLY A 176 11.61 -7.45 5.16
N LEU A 177 12.58 -8.36 5.11
CA LEU A 177 13.30 -8.86 6.26
C LEU A 177 14.78 -9.02 5.87
N ALA A 178 15.66 -8.41 6.66
CA ALA A 178 17.11 -8.47 6.50
C ALA A 178 17.78 -9.06 7.75
N ALA A 179 18.96 -9.63 7.57
CA ALA A 179 19.69 -10.28 8.67
C ALA A 179 20.21 -9.32 9.74
N ARG A 180 20.48 -8.08 9.36
CA ARG A 180 20.97 -6.97 10.19
C ARG A 180 20.80 -5.64 9.46
N SER A 181 20.93 -4.55 10.19
CA SER A 181 20.93 -3.20 9.61
C SER A 181 21.98 -3.07 8.50
N GLY A 182 21.59 -2.51 7.36
CA GLY A 182 22.46 -2.33 6.19
C GLY A 182 22.74 -3.61 5.38
N ALA A 183 22.21 -4.77 5.78
CA ALA A 183 22.21 -5.95 4.93
C ALA A 183 21.09 -5.84 3.87
N ALA A 184 21.29 -6.51 2.73
CA ALA A 184 20.21 -6.65 1.75
C ALA A 184 19.02 -7.38 2.40
N ALA A 185 17.80 -6.90 2.12
CA ALA A 185 16.60 -7.65 2.42
C ALA A 185 16.60 -8.95 1.62
N LYS A 186 15.90 -9.98 2.13
CA LYS A 186 15.63 -11.21 1.39
C LYS A 186 15.01 -10.88 0.03
N GLU A 187 15.65 -11.35 -1.05
CA GLU A 187 15.35 -11.00 -2.44
C GLU A 187 13.89 -11.30 -2.82
N ASP A 188 13.35 -12.42 -2.33
CA ASP A 188 11.96 -12.86 -2.55
C ASP A 188 11.16 -12.88 -1.24
N PHE A 189 11.15 -11.78 -0.49
CA PHE A 189 10.30 -11.68 0.70
C PHE A 189 8.83 -11.47 0.30
N PRO A 190 7.91 -12.41 0.62
CA PRO A 190 6.50 -12.19 0.35
C PRO A 190 5.97 -11.10 1.30
N ALA A 191 5.35 -10.05 0.75
CA ALA A 191 4.74 -9.02 1.57
C ALA A 191 3.61 -9.62 2.43
N VAL A 192 3.70 -9.43 3.75
CA VAL A 192 2.73 -9.96 4.71
C VAL A 192 2.00 -8.79 5.38
N MET A 193 0.68 -8.86 5.41
CA MET A 193 -0.13 -7.94 6.18
C MET A 193 -0.66 -8.65 7.42
N VAL A 194 -0.30 -8.15 8.59
CA VAL A 194 -0.71 -8.67 9.90
C VAL A 194 -1.90 -7.85 10.38
N ALA A 195 -3.00 -8.51 10.68
CA ALA A 195 -4.21 -7.87 11.18
C ALA A 195 -4.00 -7.34 12.63
N PRO A 196 -4.85 -6.40 13.09
CA PRO A 196 -4.84 -5.97 14.48
C PRO A 196 -4.98 -7.16 15.44
N LEU A 197 -4.23 -7.13 16.55
CA LEU A 197 -4.32 -8.13 17.62
C LEU A 197 -4.20 -9.58 17.12
N SER A 198 -3.26 -9.80 16.19
CA SER A 198 -3.06 -11.09 15.53
C SER A 198 -1.58 -11.39 15.29
N SER A 199 -1.29 -12.52 14.66
CA SER A 199 0.06 -12.91 14.31
C SER A 199 0.11 -13.53 12.92
N SER A 200 1.24 -13.40 12.23
CA SER A 200 1.49 -14.03 10.94
C SER A 200 2.92 -14.59 10.88
N GLU A 201 3.12 -15.65 10.11
CA GLU A 201 4.45 -16.20 9.85
C GLU A 201 5.19 -15.38 8.78
N LEU A 202 6.47 -15.14 9.04
CA LEU A 202 7.43 -14.52 8.14
C LEU A 202 8.48 -15.58 7.78
N VAL A 203 8.40 -16.10 6.56
CA VAL A 203 9.30 -17.15 6.09
C VAL A 203 10.69 -16.56 5.84
N SER A 204 11.68 -16.96 6.63
CA SER A 204 13.04 -16.42 6.59
C SER A 204 14.02 -17.36 7.30
N GLU A 205 15.31 -17.14 7.08
CA GLU A 205 16.33 -17.62 8.02
C GLU A 205 16.24 -16.86 9.34
N ASN A 206 16.64 -17.53 10.41
CA ASN A 206 16.76 -16.92 11.73
C ASN A 206 18.08 -16.17 11.85
N HIS A 207 17.99 -14.91 12.26
CA HIS A 207 19.12 -14.02 12.48
C HIS A 207 19.19 -13.52 13.94
N PRO A 208 20.39 -13.20 14.46
CA PRO A 208 20.53 -12.64 15.81
C PRO A 208 19.95 -11.22 15.97
N SER A 209 19.96 -10.43 14.90
CA SER A 209 19.57 -9.01 14.90
C SER A 209 18.73 -8.68 13.66
N PRO A 210 17.58 -9.33 13.46
CA PRO A 210 16.79 -9.16 12.25
C PRO A 210 16.27 -7.72 12.15
N VAL A 211 16.08 -7.27 10.91
CA VAL A 211 15.47 -5.98 10.60
C VAL A 211 14.27 -6.25 9.71
N ILE A 212 13.12 -5.65 10.03
CA ILE A 212 11.95 -5.71 9.14
C ILE A 212 11.69 -4.34 8.53
N THR A 213 11.35 -4.32 7.25
CA THR A 213 10.90 -3.13 6.54
C THR A 213 9.38 -3.16 6.46
N TYR A 214 8.71 -2.09 6.86
CA TYR A 214 7.26 -2.00 6.86
C TYR A 214 6.75 -0.78 6.10
N ILE A 215 5.49 -0.78 5.68
CA ILE A 215 4.84 0.38 5.07
C ILE A 215 4.11 1.18 6.17
N ASN A 216 4.49 2.44 6.38
CA ASN A 216 3.79 3.34 7.30
C ASN A 216 2.52 3.97 6.67
N ASP A 217 1.80 4.81 7.42
CA ASP A 217 0.54 5.45 6.96
C ASP A 217 0.75 6.35 5.73
N TYR A 218 1.96 6.89 5.54
CA TYR A 218 2.33 7.76 4.41
C TYR A 218 2.87 6.99 3.20
N GLY A 219 2.95 5.66 3.27
CA GLY A 219 3.51 4.84 2.20
C GLY A 219 5.04 4.80 2.16
N ALA A 220 5.73 5.33 3.18
CA ALA A 220 7.17 5.20 3.32
C ALA A 220 7.55 3.80 3.83
N HIS A 221 8.84 3.45 3.69
CA HIS A 221 9.40 2.14 4.01
C HIS A 221 10.44 2.19 5.13
N PRO A 222 10.07 2.64 6.35
CA PRO A 222 10.97 2.61 7.50
C PRO A 222 11.34 1.17 7.91
N GLU A 223 12.44 1.07 8.64
CA GLU A 223 12.97 -0.17 9.19
C GLU A 223 12.75 -0.24 10.71
N LEU A 224 12.49 -1.45 11.23
CA LEU A 224 12.56 -1.76 12.66
C LEU A 224 13.69 -2.75 12.89
N SER A 225 14.67 -2.35 13.71
CA SER A 225 15.74 -3.22 14.15
C SER A 225 15.35 -3.98 15.40
N PHE A 226 15.65 -5.28 15.46
CA PHE A 226 15.33 -6.13 16.60
C PHE A 226 16.58 -6.66 17.29
N SER A 227 16.48 -6.84 18.61
CA SER A 227 17.43 -7.62 19.42
C SER A 227 16.74 -8.89 19.91
N CYS A 228 17.37 -10.05 19.68
CA CYS A 228 16.85 -11.34 20.08
C CYS A 228 17.46 -11.85 21.39
N HIS A 229 16.61 -12.19 22.36
CA HIS A 229 16.98 -12.90 23.58
C HIS A 229 16.27 -14.26 23.60
N GLY A 230 17.02 -15.33 23.35
CA GLY A 230 16.46 -16.67 23.15
C GLY A 230 15.63 -16.73 21.86
N THR A 231 14.35 -17.11 22.01
CA THR A 231 13.38 -17.21 20.91
C THR A 231 12.61 -15.92 20.67
N ILE A 232 12.72 -14.91 21.54
CA ILE A 232 11.93 -13.67 21.45
C ILE A 232 12.84 -12.53 20.97
N CYS A 233 12.43 -11.80 19.96
CA CYS A 233 13.09 -10.59 19.50
C CYS A 233 12.18 -9.37 19.64
N ARG A 234 12.71 -8.31 20.25
CA ARG A 234 12.00 -7.04 20.48
C ARG A 234 12.68 -5.91 19.72
N VAL A 235 11.88 -4.93 19.33
CA VAL A 235 12.36 -3.74 18.64
C VAL A 235 13.34 -2.99 19.56
N ILE A 236 14.49 -2.62 19.00
CA ILE A 236 15.42 -1.69 19.61
C ILE A 236 14.88 -0.32 19.24
N ALA A 237 14.37 0.44 20.23
CA ALA A 237 13.93 1.80 19.98
C ALA A 237 15.10 2.59 19.38
N SER A 238 14.96 3.01 18.13
CA SER A 238 15.84 4.02 17.55
C SER A 238 15.61 5.29 18.36
N GLY A 239 16.59 5.65 19.20
CA GLY A 239 16.62 6.97 19.80
C GLY A 239 16.55 8.00 18.69
N LEU A 240 15.62 8.94 18.84
CA LEU A 240 15.64 10.21 18.09
C LEU A 240 16.97 10.93 18.37
#